data_AF-A0A8T0TAT8-F1
#
_entry.id   AF-A0A8T0TAT8-F1
#
_cell.length_a   1.000
_cell.length_b   1.000
_cell.length_c   1.000
_cell.angle_alpha   90.00
_cell.angle_beta   90.00
_cell.angle_gamma   90.00
#
_symmetry.space_group_name_H-M   'P 1'
#
loop_
_entity.id
_entity.type
_entity.pdbx_description
1 polymer ?
#
loop_
_entity_poly.entity_id
_entity_poly.type
_entity_poly.pdbx_seq_one_letter_code
_entity_poly.pdbx_strand_id
1 'polypeptide(L)' 'MLVSWMIWKERNARVFNGTQQGLSQLVQGILEEGSNWIRAGASKLAGVGWPHQLRTSSFVPG' A
#
# COMPACT_ATOMS: atom_id res chain seq x y z
N MET A 1 7.14 -3.48 -9.84
CA MET A 1 8.21 -2.94 -8.98
C MET A 1 7.69 -2.20 -7.74
N LEU A 2 6.48 -1.63 -7.73
CA LEU A 2 5.93 -0.89 -6.58
C LEU A 2 5.95 -1.68 -5.25
N VAL A 3 5.35 -2.88 -5.22
CA VAL A 3 5.24 -3.67 -3.98
C VAL A 3 6.62 -4.00 -3.40
N SER A 4 7.52 -4.53 -4.23
CA SER A 4 8.90 -4.82 -3.82
C SER A 4 9.64 -3.59 -3.29
N TRP A 5 9.44 -2.43 -3.94
CA TRP A 5 10.01 -1.16 -3.50
C TRP A 5 9.50 -0.72 -2.12
N MET A 6 8.19 -0.82 -1.89
CA MET A 6 7.58 -0.46 -0.61
C MET A 6 8.08 -1.37 0.52
N ILE A 7 8.18 -2.68 0.29
CA ILE A 7 8.74 -3.63 1.26
C ILE A 7 10.21 -3.31 1.56
N TRP A 8 11.01 -3.01 0.53
CA TRP A 8 12.42 -2.64 0.72
C TRP A 8 12.57 -1.39 1.57
N LYS A 9 11.77 -0.34 1.30
CA LYS A 9 11.76 0.90 2.11
C LYS A 9 11.42 0.62 3.56
N GLU A 10 10.42 -0.24 3.80
CA GLU A 10 9.98 -0.59 5.15
C GLU A 10 11.08 -1.34 5.92
N ARG A 11 11.73 -2.33 5.31
CA ARG A 11 12.86 -3.04 5.95
C ARG A 11 14.02 -2.09 6.26
N ASN A 12 14.32 -1.16 5.37
CA ASN A 12 15.36 -0.16 5.64
C ASN A 12 14.98 0.78 6.77
N ALA A 13 13.72 1.23 6.83
CA ALA A 13 13.24 2.05 7.93
C ALA A 13 13.35 1.32 9.28
N ARG A 14 13.02 0.02 9.33
CA ARG A 14 13.21 -0.81 10.54
C ARG A 14 14.68 -0.88 10.96
N VAL A 15 15.57 -1.15 10.01
CA VAL A 15 16.99 -1.40 10.30
C VAL A 15 17.74 -0.11 10.63
N PHE A 16 17.51 0.96 9.87
CA PHE A 16 18.33 2.17 9.97
C PHE A 16 17.68 3.28 10.80
N ASN A 17 16.35 3.34 10.85
CA ASN A 17 15.63 4.41 11.55
C ASN A 17 14.95 3.92 12.84
N GLY A 18 14.99 2.61 13.12
CA GLY A 18 14.28 2.01 14.25
C GLY A 18 12.76 2.14 14.17
N THR A 19 12.21 2.49 12.99
CA THR A 19 10.77 2.68 12.80
C THR A 19 10.16 1.43 12.18
N GLN A 20 9.10 0.93 12.80
CA GLN A 20 8.39 -0.27 12.34
C GLN A 20 6.93 0.06 12.05
N GLN A 21 6.49 -0.18 10.81
CA GLN A 21 5.08 -0.10 10.47
C GLN A 21 4.38 -1.42 10.78
N GLY A 22 3.12 -1.35 11.20
CA GLY A 22 2.26 -2.52 11.28
C GLY A 22 2.01 -3.10 9.88
N LEU A 23 1.78 -4.41 9.79
CA LEU A 23 1.51 -5.07 8.50
C LEU A 23 0.32 -4.42 7.76
N SER A 24 -0.75 -4.11 8.48
CA SER A 24 -1.93 -3.44 7.92
C SER A 24 -1.60 -2.06 7.36
N GLN A 25 -0.81 -1.26 8.08
CA GLN A 25 -0.36 0.06 7.63
C GLN A 25 0.51 -0.03 6.37
N LEU A 26 1.42 -1.01 6.32
CA LEU A 26 2.26 -1.24 5.13
C LEU A 26 1.41 -1.62 3.92
N VAL A 27 0.45 -2.54 4.10
CA VAL A 27 -0.46 -2.98 3.03
C VAL A 27 -1.32 -1.80 2.55
N GLN A 28 -1.89 -1.02 3.47
CA GLN A 28 -2.67 0.18 3.11
C GLN A 28 -1.82 1.17 2.31
N GLY A 29 -0.60 1.49 2.78
CA GLY A 29 0.30 2.39 2.08
C GLY A 29 0.69 1.89 0.68
N ILE A 30 0.87 0.58 0.50
CA ILE A 30 1.12 -0.01 -0.82
C ILE A 30 -0.08 0.24 -1.75
N LEU A 31 -1.30 -0.04 -1.29
CA LEU A 31 -2.53 0.11 -2.07
C LEU A 31 -2.81 1.56 -2.46
N GLU A 32 -2.59 2.49 -1.53
CA GLU A 32 -2.71 3.92 -1.76
C GLU A 32 -1.69 4.41 -2.80
N GLU A 33 -0.43 4.00 -2.67
CA GLU A 33 0.61 4.39 -3.63
C GLU A 33 0.31 3.88 -5.04
N GLY A 34 -0.19 2.64 -5.18
CA GLY A 34 -0.58 2.14 -6.49
C GLY A 34 -1.81 2.85 -7.07
N SER A 35 -2.72 3.31 -6.22
CA SER A 35 -3.85 4.16 -6.65
C SER A 35 -3.35 5.52 -7.14
N ASN A 36 -2.33 6.09 -6.48
CA ASN A 36 -1.69 7.34 -6.92
C ASN A 36 -0.99 7.15 -8.27
N TRP A 37 -0.32 6.02 -8.49
CA TRP A 37 0.31 5.71 -9.78
C TRP A 37 -0.71 5.57 -10.90
N ILE A 38 -1.85 4.92 -10.64
CA ILE A 38 -2.96 4.83 -11.60
C ILE A 38 -3.47 6.23 -11.95
N ARG A 39 -3.73 7.08 -10.94
CA ARG A 39 -4.16 8.48 -11.14
C ARG A 39 -3.13 9.29 -11.93
N ALA A 40 -1.84 9.00 -11.75
CA ALA A 40 -0.75 9.61 -12.50
C ALA A 40 -0.60 9.04 -13.94
N GLY A 41 -1.49 8.17 -14.39
CA GLY A 41 -1.52 7.66 -15.77
C GLY A 41 -0.93 6.27 -15.96
N ALA A 42 -0.55 5.55 -14.88
CA ALA A 42 -0.13 4.16 -14.97
C ALA A 42 -1.33 3.20 -15.16
N SER A 43 -2.16 3.44 -16.17
CA SER A 43 -3.46 2.78 -16.40
C SER A 43 -3.37 1.25 -16.52
N LYS A 44 -2.19 0.70 -16.88
CA LYS A 44 -1.96 -0.75 -16.89
C LYS A 44 -2.09 -1.40 -15.50
N LEU A 45 -1.83 -0.66 -14.43
CA LEU A 45 -2.08 -1.12 -13.05
C LEU A 45 -3.58 -1.27 -12.77
N ALA A 46 -4.43 -0.39 -13.30
CA ALA A 46 -5.87 -0.54 -13.18
C ALA A 46 -6.36 -1.79 -13.93
N GLY A 47 -5.81 -2.05 -15.11
CA GLY A 47 -6.17 -3.20 -15.94
C GLY A 47 -5.86 -4.57 -15.31
N VAL A 48 -4.93 -4.66 -14.35
CA VAL A 48 -4.64 -5.90 -13.60
C VAL A 48 -5.49 -6.05 -12.33
N GLY A 49 -6.51 -5.22 -12.15
CA GLY A 49 -7.43 -5.32 -11.01
C GLY A 49 -6.85 -4.77 -9.71
N TRP A 50 -6.03 -3.72 -9.77
CA TRP A 50 -5.50 -3.07 -8.57
C TRP A 50 -6.65 -2.70 -7.60
N PRO A 51 -6.59 -3.08 -6.31
CA PRO A 51 -7.65 -2.78 -5.37
C PRO A 51 -7.78 -1.27 -5.19
N HIS A 52 -8.84 -0.70 -5.77
CA HIS A 52 -9.18 0.71 -5.58
C HIS A 52 -9.83 0.84 -4.21
N GLN A 53 -9.00 1.05 -3.18
CA GLN A 53 -9.37 1.17 -1.78
C GLN A 53 -10.00 -0.11 -1.21
N LEU A 54 -9.26 -0.83 -0.37
CA LEU A 54 -9.89 -1.68 0.64
C LEU A 54 -10.70 -0.74 1.53
N ARG A 55 -11.99 -0.57 1.22
CA ARG A 55 -12.94 0.02 2.15
C ARG A 55 -12.90 -0.88 3.37
N THR A 56 -12.14 -0.47 4.39
CA THR A 56 -12.28 -0.99 5.73
C THR A 56 -13.72 -0.72 6.12
N SER A 57 -14.60 -1.68 5.85
CA SER A 57 -15.92 -1.72 6.42
C SER A 57 -15.67 -1.74 7.92
N SER A 58 -15.94 -0.61 8.56
CA SER A 58 -16.05 -0.52 10.00
C SER A 58 -17.13 -1.52 10.40
N PHE A 59 -16.70 -2.69 10.90
CA PHE A 59 -17.58 -3.63 11.56
C PHE A 59 -18.15 -2.91 12.79
N VAL A 60 -19.40 -2.50 12.71
CA VAL A 60 -20.20 -2.02 13.85
C VAL A 60 -21.02 -3.22 14.32
N PRO A 61 -20.69 -3.86 15.45
CA PRO A 61 -21.58 -4.84 16.04
C PRO A 61 -22.77 -4.10 16.67
N GLY A 62 -23.98 -4.44 16.21
CA GLY A 62 -25.23 -4.10 16.87
C GLY A 62 -25.64 -5.18 17.87
#